data_AF-A0A7C4KXQ9-F1
#
_entry.id   AF-A0A7C4KXQ9-F1
#
_cell.length_a   1.000
_cell.length_b   1.000
_cell.length_c   1.000
_cell.angle_alpha   90.00
_cell.angle_beta   90.00
_cell.angle_gamma   90.00
#
_symmetry.space_group_name_H-M   'P 1'
#
loop_
_entity.id
_entity.type
_entity.pdbx_description
1 polymer ?
#
loop_
_entity_poly.entity_id
_entity_poly.type
_entity_poly.pdbx_seq_one_letter_code
_entity_poly.pdbx_strand_id
1 'polypeptide(L)'
;MGIKVAIIGVGNCASALVQGVFYYRNTKENEEIPGVLHPLLGNYHIRDIEFVAAFDVDTNKVGKDLSEAIFSKPNNTRKFCDVP
;
A
#
# COMPACT_ATOMS: atom_id res chain seq x y z
N MET A 1 -0.93 13.26 11.88
CA MET A 1 -0.25 13.95 10.76
C MET A 1 0.22 12.85 9.84
N GLY A 2 -0.36 12.71 8.65
CA GLY A 2 -0.08 11.59 7.75
C GLY A 2 1.31 11.66 7.11
N ILE A 3 1.89 10.51 6.85
CA ILE A 3 3.08 10.32 6.02
C ILE A 3 2.61 10.29 4.57
N LYS A 4 2.87 11.37 3.83
CA LYS A 4 2.57 11.44 2.41
C LYS A 4 3.57 10.61 1.61
N VAL A 5 3.09 9.55 0.96
CA VAL A 5 3.90 8.61 0.19
C VAL A 5 3.59 8.74 -1.30
N ALA A 6 4.65 8.82 -2.11
CA ALA A 6 4.59 8.67 -3.55
C ALA A 6 5.21 7.34 -3.98
N ILE A 7 4.59 6.64 -4.93
CA ILE A 7 5.09 5.38 -5.49
C ILE A 7 5.66 5.63 -6.90
N ILE A 8 6.88 5.17 -7.16
CA ILE A 8 7.48 5.18 -8.50
C ILE A 8 7.62 3.73 -8.95
N GLY A 9 6.81 3.34 -9.94
CA GLY A 9 6.62 1.96 -10.37
C GLY A 9 5.54 1.25 -9.57
N VAL A 10 4.36 1.08 -10.17
CA VAL A 10 3.18 0.44 -9.56
C VAL A 10 3.22 -1.06 -9.85
N GLY A 11 4.32 -1.72 -9.44
CA GLY A 11 4.55 -3.16 -9.60
C GLY A 11 3.95 -4.03 -8.49
N ASN A 12 4.35 -5.30 -8.44
CA ASN A 12 3.94 -6.23 -7.37
C ASN A 12 4.31 -5.73 -5.96
N CYS A 13 5.47 -5.07 -5.80
CA CYS A 13 5.87 -4.48 -4.52
C CYS A 13 4.90 -3.38 -4.08
N ALA A 14 4.51 -2.49 -5.00
CA ALA A 14 3.51 -1.47 -4.73
C ALA A 14 2.16 -2.09 -4.37
N SER A 15 1.76 -3.14 -5.10
CA SER A 15 0.52 -3.86 -4.82
C SER A 15 0.49 -4.51 -3.44
N ALA A 16 1.57 -5.17 -3.02
CA ALA A 16 1.69 -5.74 -1.68
C ALA A 16 1.74 -4.66 -0.59
N LEU A 17 2.43 -3.54 -0.84
CA LEU A 17 2.54 -2.42 0.11
C LEU A 17 1.18 -1.75 0.33
N VAL A 18 0.48 -1.36 -0.74
CA VAL A 18 -0.82 -0.68 -0.64
C VAL A 18 -1.82 -1.60 0.06
N GLN A 19 -1.93 -2.86 -0.37
CA GLN A 19 -2.79 -3.84 0.31
C GLN A 19 -2.40 -4.02 1.78
N GLY A 20 -1.11 -4.10 2.10
CA GLY A 20 -0.62 -4.24 3.47
C GLY A 20 -1.02 -3.08 4.38
N VAL A 21 -0.90 -1.85 3.89
CA VAL A 21 -1.34 -0.66 4.62
C VAL A 21 -2.84 -0.74 4.93
N PHE A 22 -3.68 -1.06 3.95
CA PHE A 22 -5.12 -1.17 4.18
C PHE A 22 -5.51 -2.35 5.06
N TYR A 23 -4.81 -3.49 4.94
CA TYR A 23 -5.06 -4.69 5.72
C TYR A 23 -4.73 -4.48 7.20
N TYR A 24 -3.61 -3.81 7.50
CA TYR A 24 -3.15 -3.61 8.88
C TYR A 24 -3.51 -2.24 9.48
N ARG A 25 -4.23 -1.37 8.78
CA ARG A 25 -4.53 -0.01 9.29
C ARG A 25 -5.24 0.01 10.65
N ASN A 26 -5.99 -1.04 10.97
CA ASN A 26 -6.80 -1.14 12.19
C ASN A 26 -6.15 -1.97 13.31
N THR A 27 -4.90 -2.43 13.14
CA THR A 27 -4.22 -3.20 14.19
C THR A 27 -3.99 -2.35 15.43
N LYS A 28 -3.80 -3.02 16.57
CA LYS A 28 -3.36 -2.35 17.80
C LYS A 28 -1.89 -1.98 17.69
N GLU A 29 -1.49 -0.97 18.45
CA GLU A 29 -0.12 -0.43 18.44
C GLU A 29 0.95 -1.47 18.83
N ASN A 30 0.57 -2.47 19.64
CA ASN A 30 1.42 -3.54 20.14
C ASN A 30 1.03 -4.93 19.60
N GLU A 31 0.27 -4.99 18.52
CA GLU A 31 -0.13 -6.26 17.92
C GLU A 31 1.05 -6.94 17.23
N GLU A 32 1.23 -8.24 17.47
CA GLU A 32 2.25 -9.03 16.76
C GLU A 32 1.77 -9.35 15.34
N ILE A 33 2.46 -8.77 14.35
CA ILE A 33 2.13 -8.95 12.93
C ILE A 33 3.34 -9.62 12.25
N PRO A 34 3.16 -10.79 11.61
CA PRO A 34 4.23 -11.42 10.86
C PRO A 34 4.82 -10.49 9.78
N GLY A 35 6.12 -10.20 9.88
CA GLY A 35 6.83 -9.33 8.93
C GLY A 35 6.74 -7.83 9.22
N VAL A 36 6.05 -7.40 10.28
CA VAL A 36 6.04 -6.01 10.74
C VAL A 36 6.54 -5.96 12.18
N LEU A 37 7.71 -5.34 12.39
CA LEU A 37 8.33 -5.27 13.72
C LEU A 37 7.53 -4.41 14.71
N HIS A 38 7.00 -3.28 14.24
CA HIS A 38 6.26 -2.32 15.06
C HIS A 38 5.06 -1.75 14.29
N PRO A 39 3.80 -2.06 14.69
CA PRO A 39 2.62 -1.42 14.12
C PRO A 39 2.58 0.10 14.35
N LEU A 40 3.14 0.54 15.48
CA LEU A 40 3.42 1.94 15.80
C LEU A 40 4.94 2.15 15.90
N LEU A 41 5.52 2.91 14.98
CA LEU A 41 6.93 3.29 14.99
C LEU A 41 7.09 4.76 15.37
N GLY A 42 7.57 5.02 16.58
CA GLY A 42 7.54 6.37 17.15
C GLY A 42 6.09 6.83 17.32
N ASN A 43 5.70 7.91 16.64
CA ASN A 43 4.32 8.42 16.65
C ASN A 43 3.56 8.12 15.34
N TYR A 44 4.06 7.18 14.53
CA TYR A 44 3.48 6.82 13.23
C TYR A 44 2.95 5.40 13.25
N HIS A 45 1.63 5.27 13.12
CA HIS A 45 0.95 4.00 12.92
C HIS A 45 0.92 3.64 11.43
N ILE A 46 0.75 2.36 11.08
CA ILE A 46 0.58 1.91 9.68
C ILE A 46 -0.50 2.72 8.93
N ARG A 47 -1.56 3.14 9.65
CA ARG A 47 -2.69 3.90 9.09
C ARG A 47 -2.33 5.34 8.71
N ASP A 48 -1.21 5.85 9.21
CA ASP A 48 -0.75 7.20 8.90
C ASP A 48 -0.08 7.26 7.52
N ILE A 49 0.15 6.12 6.85
CA ILE A 49 0.64 6.09 5.48
C ILE A 49 -0.48 6.51 4.52
N GLU A 50 -0.29 7.65 3.87
CA GLU A 50 -1.23 8.21 2.88
C GLU A 50 -0.57 8.21 1.51
N PHE A 51 -1.07 7.38 0.58
CA PHE A 51 -0.61 7.40 -0.81
C PHE A 51 -1.19 8.61 -1.53
N VAL A 52 -0.33 9.56 -1.91
CA VAL A 52 -0.75 10.85 -2.51
C VAL A 52 -0.36 11.00 -3.97
N ALA A 53 0.54 10.14 -4.47
CA ALA A 53 0.97 10.14 -5.85
C ALA A 53 1.47 8.75 -6.28
N ALA A 54 1.32 8.43 -7.55
CA ALA A 54 1.89 7.25 -8.15
C ALA A 54 2.33 7.55 -9.60
N PHE A 55 3.43 6.94 -10.02
CA PHE A 55 3.99 7.10 -11.35
C PHE A 55 4.27 5.72 -11.96
N ASP A 56 3.85 5.52 -13.20
CA ASP A 56 4.13 4.32 -13.99
C ASP A 56 4.22 4.71 -15.48
N VAL A 57 4.74 3.80 -16.30
CA VAL A 57 4.83 3.94 -17.76
C VAL A 57 3.92 2.94 -18.49
N ASP A 58 3.43 1.92 -17.79
CA ASP A 58 2.56 0.89 -18.36
C ASP A 58 1.17 1.48 -18.67
N THR A 59 0.78 1.39 -19.94
CA THR A 59 -0.54 1.83 -20.42
C THR A 59 -1.72 1.17 -19.71
N ASN A 60 -1.52 -0.02 -19.12
CA ASN A 60 -2.55 -0.68 -18.32
C ASN A 60 -2.75 -0.04 -16.93
N LYS A 61 -1.88 0.88 -16.52
CA LYS A 61 -1.85 1.50 -15.19
C LYS A 61 -1.99 3.01 -15.25
N VAL A 62 -1.36 3.65 -16.24
CA VAL A 62 -1.44 5.11 -16.44
C VAL A 62 -2.89 5.54 -16.66
N GLY A 63 -3.32 6.56 -15.92
CA GLY A 63 -4.68 7.12 -15.99
C GLY A 63 -5.71 6.39 -15.12
N LYS A 64 -5.33 5.31 -14.44
CA LYS A 64 -6.17 4.64 -13.45
C LYS A 64 -5.93 5.17 -12.05
N ASP A 65 -6.92 5.01 -11.18
CA ASP A 65 -6.72 5.16 -9.75
C ASP A 65 -5.69 4.15 -9.24
N LEU A 66 -4.97 4.49 -8.16
CA LEU A 66 -3.98 3.60 -7.57
C LEU A 66 -4.60 2.27 -7.13
N SER A 67 -5.84 2.29 -6.59
CA SER A 67 -6.59 1.11 -6.17
C SER A 67 -6.80 0.10 -7.31
N GLU A 68 -6.92 0.56 -8.55
CA GLU A 68 -7.06 -0.27 -9.74
C GLU A 68 -5.70 -0.64 -10.36
N ALA A 69 -4.77 0.31 -10.39
CA ALA A 69 -3.46 0.14 -11.01
C ALA A 69 -2.65 -0.98 -10.34
N ILE A 70 -2.74 -1.14 -9.02
CA ILE A 70 -2.04 -2.20 -8.29
C ILE A 70 -2.49 -3.63 -8.66
N PHE A 71 -3.70 -3.79 -9.19
CA PHE A 71 -4.24 -5.08 -9.65
C PHE A 71 -4.19 -5.27 -11.16
N SER A 72 -3.73 -4.26 -11.90
CA SER A 72 -3.60 -4.33 -13.35
C SER A 72 -2.40 -5.20 -13.75
N LYS A 73 -2.60 -6.09 -14.74
CA LYS A 73 -1.50 -6.89 -15.33
C LYS A 73 -0.34 -5.98 -15.77
N PRO A 74 0.92 -6.42 -15.68
CA PRO A 74 1.37 -7.77 -15.32
C PRO A 74 1.49 -8.04 -13.80
N ASN A 75 0.99 -7.15 -12.94
CA ASN A 75 0.96 -7.46 -11.51
C ASN A 75 0.16 -8.74 -11.27
N ASN A 76 0.70 -9.61 -10.43
CA ASN A 76 0.18 -10.94 -10.14
C ASN A 76 0.45 -11.36 -8.68
N THR A 77 0.84 -10.41 -7.82
CA THR A 77 0.90 -10.67 -6.39
C THR A 77 -0.47 -11.11 -5.87
N ARG A 78 -0.48 -11.91 -4.80
CA ARG A 78 -1.72 -12.40 -4.20
C ARG A 78 -2.58 -11.20 -3.76
N LYS A 79 -3.87 -11.23 -4.09
CA LYS A 79 -4.85 -10.31 -3.52
C LYS A 79 -5.26 -10.82 -2.13
N PHE A 80 -5.02 -10.02 -1.10
CA PHE A 80 -5.35 -10.32 0.30
C PHE A 80 -6.09 -9.19 1.02
N CYS A 81 -6.24 -8.04 0.38
CA CYS A 81 -7.03 -6.93 0.89
C CYS A 81 -7.70 -6.20 -0.28
N ASP A 82 -8.96 -5.80 -0.10
CA ASP A 82 -9.61 -4.84 -0.98
C ASP A 82 -9.15 -3.43 -0.62
N VAL A 83 -8.86 -2.63 -1.66
CA VAL A 83 -8.41 -1.26 -1.52
C VAL A 83 -9.54 -0.36 -2.04
N PRO A 84 -10.02 0.60 -1.23
CA PRO A 84 -11.11 1.50 -1.61
C PRO A 84 -10.72 2.52 -2.67
#